data_AF-A0A370WZP2-F1
#
_entry.id   AF-A0A370WZP2-F1
#
_cell.length_a   1.000
_cell.length_b   1.000
_cell.length_c   1.000
_cell.angle_alpha   90.00
_cell.angle_beta   90.00
_cell.angle_gamma   90.00
#
_symmetry.space_group_name_H-M   'P 1'
#
loop_
_entity.id
_entity.type
_entity.pdbx_description
1 polymer ?
#
loop_
_entity_poly.entity_id
_entity_poly.type
_entity_poly.pdbx_seq_one_letter_code
_entity_poly.pdbx_strand_id
1 'polypeptide(L)'
;MNAITHLPPEWQKWIRENLARGCAPQSLIDDMVRNHFDPVFARAAVNGVMTDSAPLAPAFEALPRVAAGYVYEKPRLPAGNLIRTSDRDVRIVTRVKHPMIAVLDGVLSIEECDELIRRSADKMHRSTTVDPISGKHEVIADRSSEGTFFQINADPFIARLDRRIAEVMNSPVDHGEGLQVLHYGTGGEYKPHFDYFPPEEPGSHVQMTIGGQRVSTMVMYLNEVEEGGTTIFPEIGLEVVPKKGSAVYFEYTNSHNQLDRLTLHGGSPVTRGEKWIVTKWMRQRRYGESAAG
;
A
#
# COMPACT_ATOMS: atom_id res chain seq x y z
N MET A 1 -9.07 -26.22 -8.52
CA MET A 1 -8.81 -27.69 -8.46
C MET A 1 -7.64 -27.90 -7.53
N ASN A 2 -7.78 -28.75 -6.53
CA ASN A 2 -6.80 -28.86 -5.45
C ASN A 2 -5.64 -29.79 -5.86
N ALA A 3 -4.43 -29.26 -5.97
CA ALA A 3 -3.26 -30.02 -6.46
C ALA A 3 -2.96 -31.28 -5.61
N ILE A 4 -3.41 -31.29 -4.34
CA ILE A 4 -3.25 -32.43 -3.43
C ILE A 4 -3.94 -33.70 -3.94
N THR A 5 -5.06 -33.59 -4.66
CA THR A 5 -5.86 -34.77 -5.09
C THR A 5 -5.16 -35.58 -6.18
N HIS A 6 -4.11 -35.02 -6.79
CA HIS A 6 -3.28 -35.67 -7.80
C HIS A 6 -2.02 -36.33 -7.22
N LEU A 7 -1.78 -36.20 -5.91
CA LEU A 7 -0.67 -36.91 -5.24
C LEU A 7 -1.06 -38.36 -4.89
N PRO A 8 -0.09 -39.29 -4.86
CA PRO A 8 -0.27 -40.60 -4.25
C PRO A 8 -0.75 -40.47 -2.79
N PRO A 9 -1.66 -41.34 -2.29
CA PRO A 9 -2.23 -41.22 -0.93
C PRO A 9 -1.20 -41.16 0.20
N GLU A 10 -0.07 -41.86 0.03
CA GLU A 10 1.06 -41.85 0.96
C GLU A 10 1.70 -40.46 1.08
N TRP A 11 1.85 -39.73 -0.03
CA TRP A 11 2.38 -38.37 -0.05
C TRP A 11 1.37 -37.37 0.51
N GLN A 12 0.07 -37.53 0.23
CA GLN A 12 -0.96 -36.71 0.87
C GLN A 12 -0.98 -36.87 2.39
N LYS A 13 -0.78 -38.10 2.89
CA LYS A 13 -0.68 -38.40 4.31
C LYS A 13 0.61 -37.83 4.91
N TRP A 14 1.74 -38.02 4.23
CA TRP A 14 3.04 -37.53 4.67
C TRP A 14 3.09 -36.01 4.80
N ILE A 15 2.55 -35.26 3.83
CA ILE A 15 2.48 -33.79 3.89
C ILE A 15 1.65 -33.34 5.09
N ARG A 16 0.45 -33.93 5.27
CA ARG A 16 -0.45 -33.60 6.40
C ARG A 16 0.21 -33.84 7.76
N GLU A 17 0.85 -35.00 7.94
CA GLU A 17 1.49 -35.34 9.21
C GLU A 17 2.69 -34.45 9.54
N ASN A 18 3.52 -34.11 8.55
CA ASN A 18 4.70 -33.27 8.79
C ASN A 18 4.33 -31.79 8.99
N LEU A 19 3.32 -31.28 8.28
CA LEU A 19 2.76 -29.96 8.58
C LEU A 19 2.14 -29.92 9.99
N ALA A 20 1.41 -30.96 10.40
CA ALA A 20 0.86 -31.07 11.75
C ALA A 20 1.94 -31.15 12.85
N ARG A 21 3.14 -31.65 12.51
CA ARG A 21 4.33 -31.65 13.40
C ARG A 21 5.08 -30.31 13.41
N GLY A 22 4.64 -29.32 12.64
CA GLY A 22 5.26 -27.98 12.58
C GLY A 22 6.49 -27.90 11.66
N CYS A 23 6.69 -28.85 10.76
CA CYS A 23 7.77 -28.77 9.77
C CYS A 23 7.56 -27.60 8.81
N ALA A 24 8.63 -26.87 8.49
CA ALA A 24 8.56 -25.71 7.61
C ALA A 24 8.13 -26.12 6.18
N PRO A 25 7.10 -25.49 5.57
CA PRO A 25 6.59 -25.86 4.25
C PRO A 25 7.64 -25.98 3.15
N GLN A 26 8.64 -25.10 3.15
CA GLN A 26 9.74 -25.14 2.19
C GLN A 26 10.57 -26.42 2.32
N SER A 27 10.77 -26.96 3.53
CA SER A 27 11.45 -28.24 3.75
C SER A 27 10.69 -29.40 3.11
N LEU A 28 9.35 -29.41 3.20
CA LEU A 28 8.54 -30.44 2.57
C LEU A 28 8.59 -30.33 1.03
N ILE A 29 8.57 -29.11 0.50
CA ILE A 29 8.72 -28.87 -0.95
C ILE A 29 10.07 -29.40 -1.42
N ASP A 30 11.15 -29.13 -0.69
CA ASP A 30 12.49 -29.58 -1.03
C ASP A 30 12.60 -31.12 -0.96
N ASP A 31 11.95 -31.76 0.00
CA ASP A 31 11.86 -33.23 0.09
C ASP A 31 11.09 -33.83 -1.10
N MET A 32 9.99 -33.20 -1.53
CA MET A 32 9.22 -33.63 -2.70
C MET A 32 10.02 -33.47 -3.99
N VAL A 33 10.70 -32.34 -4.18
CA VAL A 33 11.57 -32.11 -5.35
C VAL A 33 12.72 -33.12 -5.37
N ARG A 34 13.30 -33.46 -4.20
CA ARG A 34 14.29 -34.53 -4.06
C ARG A 34 13.76 -35.91 -4.43
N ASN A 35 12.44 -36.12 -4.34
CA ASN A 35 11.75 -37.34 -4.78
C ASN A 35 11.17 -37.21 -6.20
N HIS A 36 11.73 -36.32 -7.02
CA HIS A 36 11.41 -36.14 -8.45
C HIS A 36 10.01 -35.57 -8.76
N PHE A 37 9.34 -34.95 -7.79
CA PHE A 37 8.15 -34.16 -8.09
C PHE A 37 8.53 -32.84 -8.77
N ASP A 38 7.70 -32.40 -9.71
CA ASP A 38 7.84 -31.08 -10.33
C ASP A 38 7.81 -29.97 -9.26
N PRO A 39 8.72 -28.97 -9.28
CA PRO A 39 8.81 -27.93 -8.25
C PRO A 39 7.56 -27.05 -8.12
N VAL A 40 6.84 -26.79 -9.22
CA VAL A 40 5.61 -26.00 -9.21
C VAL A 40 4.49 -26.83 -8.61
N PHE A 41 4.40 -28.10 -8.99
CA PHE A 41 3.45 -29.05 -8.44
C PHE A 41 3.66 -29.31 -6.94
N ALA A 42 4.90 -29.51 -6.50
CA ALA A 42 5.25 -29.71 -5.08
C ALA A 42 4.82 -28.52 -4.22
N ARG A 43 5.08 -27.30 -4.70
CA ARG A 43 4.67 -26.06 -4.04
C ARG A 43 3.14 -25.94 -3.97
N ALA A 44 2.45 -26.20 -5.07
CA ALA A 44 1.00 -26.16 -5.13
C ALA A 44 0.35 -27.19 -4.19
N ALA A 45 0.92 -28.40 -4.10
CA ALA A 45 0.39 -29.47 -3.27
C ALA A 45 0.57 -29.20 -1.76
N VAL A 46 1.75 -28.74 -1.33
CA VAL A 46 2.00 -28.38 0.08
C VAL A 46 1.12 -27.19 0.50
N ASN A 47 1.02 -26.16 -0.34
CA ASN A 47 0.18 -25.00 -0.07
C ASN A 47 -1.32 -25.37 -0.03
N GLY A 48 -1.77 -26.28 -0.91
CA GLY A 48 -3.15 -26.78 -0.92
C GLY A 48 -3.56 -27.47 0.37
N VAL A 49 -2.62 -28.20 1.01
CA VAL A 49 -2.87 -28.84 2.32
C VAL A 49 -2.97 -27.80 3.43
N MET A 50 -2.14 -26.76 3.39
CA MET A 50 -2.20 -25.66 4.37
C MET A 50 -3.53 -24.91 4.29
N THR A 51 -4.11 -24.78 3.08
CA THR A 51 -5.43 -24.15 2.89
C THR A 51 -6.59 -25.07 3.27
N ASP A 52 -6.49 -26.39 3.06
CA ASP A 52 -7.55 -27.36 3.44
C ASP A 52 -7.56 -27.70 4.93
N SER A 53 -6.43 -27.52 5.63
CA SER A 53 -6.30 -27.74 7.06
C SER A 53 -6.72 -26.52 7.89
N ALA A 54 -7.03 -25.40 7.23
CA ALA A 54 -7.71 -24.30 7.87
C ALA A 54 -9.16 -24.75 8.15
N PRO A 55 -9.65 -24.68 9.40
CA PRO A 55 -11.05 -24.96 9.66
C PRO A 55 -11.92 -24.08 8.75
N LEU A 56 -12.95 -24.69 8.14
CA LEU A 56 -14.04 -23.94 7.52
C LEU A 56 -14.51 -22.92 8.56
N ALA A 57 -14.20 -21.65 8.32
CA ALA A 57 -14.58 -20.58 9.21
C ALA A 57 -16.12 -20.65 9.41
N PRO A 58 -16.62 -20.59 10.65
CA PRO A 58 -18.05 -20.43 10.87
C PRO A 58 -18.50 -19.16 10.14
N ALA A 59 -19.73 -19.20 9.62
CA ALA A 59 -20.39 -18.08 8.96
C ALA A 59 -20.14 -16.78 9.73
N PHE A 60 -19.35 -15.87 9.15
CA PHE A 60 -19.09 -14.48 9.58
C PHE A 60 -19.36 -14.23 11.08
N GLU A 61 -18.63 -14.91 11.95
CA GLU A 61 -18.33 -14.31 13.24
C GLU A 61 -17.33 -13.18 12.95
N ALA A 62 -17.71 -11.96 13.35
CA ALA A 62 -16.90 -10.77 13.15
C ALA A 62 -15.44 -11.08 13.47
N LEU A 63 -14.55 -10.76 12.51
CA LEU A 63 -13.10 -10.81 12.69
C LEU A 63 -12.75 -10.31 14.10
N PRO A 64 -11.82 -10.97 14.81
CA PRO A 64 -11.46 -10.58 16.16
C PRO A 64 -11.24 -9.07 16.22
N ARG A 65 -12.05 -8.44 17.06
CA ARG A 65 -12.06 -7.00 17.38
C ARG A 65 -10.63 -6.47 17.35
N VAL A 66 -10.43 -5.43 16.54
CA VAL A 66 -9.40 -4.38 16.60
C VAL A 66 -8.37 -4.66 17.69
N ALA A 67 -7.13 -4.94 17.27
CA ALA A 67 -5.97 -4.92 18.17
C ALA A 67 -6.13 -3.74 19.15
N ALA A 68 -6.30 -4.06 20.43
CA ALA A 68 -6.70 -3.10 21.45
C ALA A 68 -5.73 -1.90 21.42
N GLY A 69 -6.20 -0.75 20.96
CA GLY A 69 -5.38 0.45 20.86
C GLY A 69 -5.99 1.57 20.04
N TYR A 70 -6.36 1.34 18.78
CA TYR A 70 -6.80 2.43 17.89
C TYR A 70 -8.28 2.80 18.09
N VAL A 71 -8.53 4.07 18.43
CA VAL A 71 -9.88 4.63 18.52
C VAL A 71 -10.24 5.28 17.19
N TYR A 72 -11.29 4.78 16.54
CA TYR A 72 -11.82 5.35 15.31
C TYR A 72 -12.60 6.63 15.59
N GLU A 73 -12.18 7.71 14.96
CA GLU A 73 -12.81 9.03 15.03
C GLU A 73 -13.59 9.33 13.73
N LYS A 74 -14.20 10.51 13.65
CA LYS A 74 -14.77 10.99 12.39
C LYS A 74 -13.65 11.09 11.34
N PRO A 75 -13.78 10.42 10.18
CA PRO A 75 -12.80 10.53 9.09
C PRO A 75 -12.56 11.97 8.66
N ARG A 76 -11.32 12.28 8.24
CA ARG A 76 -11.01 13.53 7.55
C ARG A 76 -11.74 13.59 6.22
N LEU A 77 -11.81 12.45 5.51
CA LEU A 77 -12.53 12.37 4.24
C LEU A 77 -14.04 12.70 4.42
N PRO A 78 -14.60 13.72 3.72
CA PRO A 78 -15.97 14.18 3.91
C PRO A 78 -17.00 13.07 3.67
N ALA A 79 -18.06 12.93 4.47
CA ALA A 79 -18.97 11.77 4.45
C ALA A 79 -19.84 11.56 3.19
N GLY A 80 -19.95 12.57 2.31
CA GLY A 80 -20.77 12.48 1.08
C GLY A 80 -20.23 11.49 0.05
N ASN A 81 -20.91 11.37 -1.10
CA ASN A 81 -20.46 10.54 -2.23
C ASN A 81 -19.69 11.34 -3.29
N LEU A 82 -19.67 12.67 -3.15
CA LEU A 82 -19.06 13.61 -4.08
C LEU A 82 -18.34 14.68 -3.27
N ILE A 83 -17.08 14.93 -3.59
CA ILE A 83 -16.26 16.00 -3.03
C ILE A 83 -16.13 17.06 -4.11
N ARG A 84 -16.64 18.26 -3.85
CA ARG A 84 -16.51 19.40 -4.76
C ARG A 84 -15.24 20.16 -4.40
N THR A 85 -14.25 20.13 -5.28
CA THR A 85 -13.01 20.89 -5.12
C THR A 85 -13.14 22.24 -5.82
N SER A 86 -12.11 23.07 -5.71
CA SER A 86 -12.03 24.36 -6.39
C SER A 86 -12.09 24.28 -7.92
N ASP A 87 -11.78 23.13 -8.51
CA ASP A 87 -11.63 22.97 -9.96
C ASP A 87 -12.23 21.69 -10.55
N ARG A 88 -12.67 20.72 -9.73
CA ARG A 88 -13.34 19.50 -10.20
C ARG A 88 -14.18 18.81 -9.11
N ASP A 89 -15.17 18.04 -9.53
CA ASP A 89 -15.88 17.10 -8.66
C ASP A 89 -15.17 15.73 -8.62
N VAL A 90 -14.85 15.24 -7.42
CA VAL A 90 -14.25 13.91 -7.17
C VAL A 90 -15.29 12.98 -6.57
N ARG A 91 -15.49 11.82 -7.17
CA ARG A 91 -16.49 10.84 -6.70
C ARG A 91 -15.86 9.81 -5.78
N ILE A 92 -16.53 9.50 -4.69
CA ILE A 92 -16.13 8.42 -3.78
C ILE A 92 -16.86 7.16 -4.23
N VAL A 93 -16.10 6.20 -4.75
CA VAL A 93 -16.61 4.96 -5.35
C VAL A 93 -16.86 3.90 -4.29
N THR A 94 -15.97 3.79 -3.32
CA THR A 94 -16.03 2.76 -2.27
C THR A 94 -15.43 3.30 -0.98
N ARG A 95 -15.94 2.83 0.16
CA ARG A 95 -15.38 3.09 1.49
C ARG A 95 -15.30 1.83 2.30
N VAL A 96 -14.15 1.60 2.90
CA VAL A 96 -14.01 0.80 4.12
C VAL A 96 -14.04 1.78 5.28
N LYS A 97 -14.87 1.50 6.30
CA LYS A 97 -15.00 2.39 7.46
C LYS A 97 -13.88 2.18 8.47
N HIS A 98 -13.49 0.93 8.71
CA HIS A 98 -12.49 0.52 9.67
C HIS A 98 -11.59 -0.56 9.05
N PRO A 99 -10.35 -0.25 8.65
CA PRO A 99 -9.73 1.08 8.64
C PRO A 99 -10.43 2.04 7.66
N MET A 100 -10.21 3.35 7.81
CA MET A 100 -10.76 4.34 6.88
C MET A 100 -9.96 4.31 5.57
N ILE A 101 -10.53 3.67 4.55
CA ILE A 101 -9.98 3.57 3.19
C ILE A 101 -11.07 4.00 2.21
N ALA A 102 -10.73 4.76 1.18
CA ALA A 102 -11.65 5.12 0.11
C ALA A 102 -11.01 4.99 -1.27
N VAL A 103 -11.80 4.52 -2.24
CA VAL A 103 -11.45 4.60 -3.66
C VAL A 103 -12.15 5.81 -4.25
N LEU A 104 -11.37 6.66 -4.92
CA LEU A 104 -11.78 7.94 -5.48
C LEU A 104 -11.66 7.91 -7.00
N ASP A 105 -12.65 8.41 -7.71
CA ASP A 105 -12.64 8.53 -9.17
C ASP A 105 -12.65 10.00 -9.59
N GLY A 106 -11.91 10.30 -10.65
CA GLY A 106 -11.77 11.65 -11.19
C GLY A 106 -10.90 12.59 -10.34
N VAL A 107 -9.93 12.07 -9.57
CA VAL A 107 -8.97 12.91 -8.83
C VAL A 107 -8.09 13.69 -9.81
N LEU A 108 -7.58 13.00 -10.82
CA LEU A 108 -6.77 13.57 -11.90
C LEU A 108 -7.49 13.41 -13.24
N SER A 109 -7.29 14.36 -14.16
CA SER A 109 -7.64 14.16 -15.56
C SER A 109 -6.65 13.22 -16.23
N ILE A 110 -7.05 12.63 -17.36
CA ILE A 110 -6.17 11.77 -18.15
C ILE A 110 -4.94 12.58 -18.62
N GLU A 111 -5.15 13.83 -19.01
CA GLU A 111 -4.11 14.77 -19.44
C GLU A 111 -3.17 15.17 -18.29
N GLU A 112 -3.69 15.37 -17.08
CA GLU A 112 -2.87 15.63 -15.89
C GLU A 112 -2.00 14.41 -15.55
N CYS A 113 -2.53 13.19 -15.72
CA CYS A 113 -1.74 11.97 -15.55
C CYS A 113 -0.59 11.90 -16.58
N ASP A 114 -0.89 12.15 -17.86
CA ASP A 114 0.11 12.13 -18.93
C ASP A 114 1.17 13.22 -18.77
N GLU A 115 0.78 14.41 -18.29
CA GLU A 115 1.70 15.48 -17.94
C GLU A 115 2.64 15.06 -16.81
N LEU A 116 2.11 14.48 -15.72
CA LEU A 116 2.94 14.02 -14.60
C LEU A 116 3.95 12.96 -15.04
N ILE A 117 3.54 11.99 -15.87
CA ILE A 117 4.45 10.98 -16.41
C ILE A 117 5.55 11.64 -17.24
N ARG A 118 5.18 12.47 -18.22
CA ARG A 118 6.13 13.15 -19.12
C ARG A 118 7.14 14.03 -18.36
N ARG A 119 6.72 14.77 -17.34
CA ARG A 119 7.61 15.63 -16.55
C ARG A 119 8.56 14.86 -15.63
N SER A 120 8.30 13.58 -15.43
CA SER A 120 9.03 12.71 -14.50
C SER A 120 9.95 11.70 -15.19
N ALA A 121 9.65 11.30 -16.43
CA ALA A 121 10.34 10.24 -17.16
C ALA A 121 11.88 10.41 -17.17
N ASP A 122 12.38 11.61 -17.46
CA ASP A 122 13.83 11.88 -17.54
C ASP A 122 14.50 12.11 -16.17
N LYS A 123 13.74 12.02 -15.07
CA LYS A 123 14.19 12.32 -13.70
C LYS A 123 14.11 11.11 -12.77
N MET A 124 13.92 9.92 -13.34
CA MET A 124 13.72 8.70 -12.59
C MET A 124 15.04 8.15 -12.05
N HIS A 125 15.04 7.89 -10.75
CA HIS A 125 16.13 7.26 -10.03
C HIS A 125 15.58 6.18 -9.12
N ARG A 126 16.40 5.20 -8.73
CA ARG A 126 16.01 4.17 -7.75
C ARG A 126 15.41 4.83 -6.50
N SER A 127 14.19 4.43 -6.15
CA SER A 127 13.48 5.00 -5.01
C SER A 127 14.14 4.63 -3.68
N THR A 128 14.00 5.51 -2.70
CA THR A 128 14.52 5.34 -1.34
C THR A 128 13.40 5.17 -0.31
N THR A 129 13.72 4.53 0.81
CA THR A 129 12.91 4.47 2.04
C THR A 129 13.67 5.15 3.18
N VAL A 130 13.00 5.39 4.31
CA VAL A 130 13.68 5.92 5.51
C VAL A 130 14.40 4.76 6.19
N ASP A 131 15.69 4.94 6.46
CA ASP A 131 16.49 4.01 7.24
C ASP A 131 16.05 4.03 8.73
N PRO A 132 15.66 2.89 9.31
CA PRO A 132 15.19 2.79 10.69
C PRO A 132 16.15 3.30 11.76
N ILE A 133 17.46 3.32 11.47
CA ILE A 133 18.49 3.69 12.45
C ILE A 133 18.84 5.18 12.34
N SER A 134 19.25 5.61 11.15
CA SER A 134 19.79 6.95 10.89
C SER A 134 18.73 7.97 10.50
N GLY A 135 17.54 7.53 10.06
CA GLY A 135 16.50 8.39 9.52
C GLY A 135 16.81 8.99 8.15
N LYS A 136 17.90 8.56 7.49
CA LYS A 136 18.27 8.99 6.14
C LYS A 136 17.50 8.21 5.08
N HIS A 137 17.47 8.75 3.86
CA HIS A 137 16.89 8.06 2.72
C HIS A 137 17.88 7.05 2.13
N GLU A 138 17.52 5.77 2.06
CA GLU A 138 18.34 4.69 1.52
C GLU A 138 17.60 3.84 0.49
N VAL A 139 18.33 3.28 -0.48
CA VAL A 139 17.77 2.35 -1.47
C VAL A 139 17.75 0.95 -0.87
N ILE A 140 16.57 0.32 -0.79
CA ILE A 140 16.41 -1.05 -0.28
C ILE A 140 15.87 -1.99 -1.36
N ALA A 141 16.09 -3.30 -1.20
CA ALA A 141 15.63 -4.32 -2.14
C ALA A 141 14.09 -4.48 -2.15
N ASP A 142 13.44 -4.26 -1.00
CA ASP A 142 11.98 -4.45 -0.82
C ASP A 142 11.13 -3.42 -1.57
N ARG A 143 11.76 -2.39 -2.15
CA ARG A 143 11.14 -1.39 -3.02
C ARG A 143 11.84 -1.37 -4.37
N SER A 144 11.21 -1.94 -5.38
CA SER A 144 11.82 -2.06 -6.71
C SER A 144 11.46 -0.91 -7.66
N SER A 145 10.86 0.19 -7.19
CA SER A 145 10.47 1.32 -8.02
C SER A 145 11.61 2.27 -8.37
N GLU A 146 11.41 3.00 -9.46
CA GLU A 146 12.08 4.28 -9.71
C GLU A 146 11.14 5.43 -9.31
N GLY A 147 11.68 6.57 -8.93
CA GLY A 147 10.87 7.70 -8.52
C GLY A 147 11.58 9.03 -8.58
N THR A 148 10.76 10.08 -8.55
CA THR A 148 11.19 11.48 -8.47
C THR A 148 10.18 12.26 -7.62
N PHE A 149 10.50 13.52 -7.32
CA PHE A 149 9.65 14.37 -6.50
C PHE A 149 9.42 15.72 -7.17
N PHE A 150 8.18 16.18 -7.11
CA PHE A 150 7.87 17.60 -7.26
C PHE A 150 7.74 18.21 -5.87
N GLN A 151 8.44 19.32 -5.63
CA GLN A 151 8.23 20.11 -4.41
C GLN A 151 6.79 20.63 -4.37
N ILE A 152 6.29 20.84 -3.16
CA ILE A 152 4.98 21.47 -2.94
C ILE A 152 4.91 22.81 -3.67
N ASN A 153 3.84 23.04 -4.43
CA ASN A 153 3.64 24.24 -5.23
C ASN A 153 4.82 24.59 -6.17
N ALA A 154 5.57 23.60 -6.66
CA ALA A 154 6.78 23.84 -7.47
C ALA A 154 6.56 24.76 -8.67
N ASP A 155 5.35 24.72 -9.27
CA ASP A 155 4.92 25.59 -10.36
C ASP A 155 3.38 25.65 -10.39
N PRO A 156 2.77 26.48 -11.27
CA PRO A 156 1.32 26.61 -11.32
C PRO A 156 0.55 25.33 -11.63
N PHE A 157 1.15 24.34 -12.30
CA PHE A 157 0.51 23.05 -12.56
C PHE A 157 0.47 22.22 -11.27
N ILE A 158 1.62 22.05 -10.62
CA ILE A 158 1.73 21.29 -9.36
C ILE A 158 0.90 21.95 -8.25
N ALA A 159 0.90 23.29 -8.16
CA ALA A 159 0.13 24.02 -7.16
C ALA A 159 -1.40 23.80 -7.27
N ARG A 160 -1.92 23.65 -8.50
CA ARG A 160 -3.34 23.31 -8.69
C ARG A 160 -3.65 21.90 -8.18
N LEU A 161 -2.79 20.94 -8.49
CA LEU A 161 -2.94 19.56 -8.02
C LEU A 161 -2.84 19.49 -6.49
N ASP A 162 -1.84 20.14 -5.90
CA ASP A 162 -1.65 20.20 -4.45
C ASP A 162 -2.89 20.78 -3.74
N ARG A 163 -3.47 21.86 -4.27
CA ARG A 163 -4.71 22.43 -3.74
C ARG A 163 -5.88 21.46 -3.82
N ARG A 164 -6.10 20.83 -4.98
CA ARG A 164 -7.18 19.85 -5.16
C ARG A 164 -7.03 18.65 -4.23
N ILE A 165 -5.82 18.10 -4.13
CA ILE A 165 -5.51 16.95 -3.27
C ILE A 165 -5.76 17.33 -1.80
N ALA A 166 -5.33 18.51 -1.36
CA ALA A 166 -5.60 19.03 -0.02
C ALA A 166 -7.10 19.18 0.29
N GLU A 167 -7.88 19.70 -0.66
CA GLU A 167 -9.34 19.81 -0.56
C GLU A 167 -10.00 18.42 -0.44
N VAL A 168 -9.52 17.42 -1.19
CA VAL A 168 -10.00 16.04 -1.11
C VAL A 168 -9.63 15.38 0.23
N MET A 169 -8.37 15.52 0.67
CA MET A 169 -7.87 14.93 1.92
C MET A 169 -8.33 15.69 3.17
N ASN A 170 -9.03 16.82 2.97
CA ASN A 170 -9.50 17.73 4.02
C ASN A 170 -8.38 18.11 5.01
N SER A 171 -7.24 18.54 4.44
CA SER A 171 -6.04 18.92 5.19
C SER A 171 -5.39 20.14 4.53
N PRO A 172 -4.79 21.08 5.28
CA PRO A 172 -4.16 22.25 4.69
C PRO A 172 -3.05 21.86 3.69
N VAL A 173 -2.91 22.60 2.61
CA VAL A 173 -1.95 22.31 1.53
C VAL A 173 -0.53 22.17 2.08
N ASP A 174 -0.15 23.03 3.02
CA ASP A 174 1.19 23.10 3.62
C ASP A 174 1.47 22.00 4.66
N HIS A 175 0.53 21.10 4.94
CA HIS A 175 0.80 19.84 5.63
C HIS A 175 1.27 18.74 4.67
N GLY A 176 1.14 18.95 3.36
CA GLY A 176 1.53 17.96 2.37
C GLY A 176 3.04 17.91 2.14
N GLU A 177 3.58 16.70 2.04
CA GLU A 177 4.87 16.49 1.40
C GLU A 177 4.80 16.79 -0.10
N GLY A 178 5.96 16.87 -0.78
CA GLY A 178 6.00 16.94 -2.24
C GLY A 178 5.33 15.73 -2.90
N LEU A 179 4.90 15.89 -4.15
CA LEU A 179 4.32 14.78 -4.93
C LEU A 179 5.44 13.80 -5.30
N GLN A 180 5.36 12.58 -4.78
CA GLN A 180 6.29 11.52 -5.18
C GLN A 180 5.72 10.79 -6.39
N VAL A 181 6.40 10.85 -7.54
CA VAL A 181 6.05 10.04 -8.71
C VAL A 181 6.87 8.76 -8.66
N LEU A 182 6.22 7.62 -8.92
CA LEU A 182 6.88 6.32 -8.97
C LEU A 182 6.54 5.57 -10.25
N HIS A 183 7.51 4.81 -10.73
CA HIS A 183 7.39 3.88 -11.85
C HIS A 183 7.78 2.46 -11.44
N TYR A 184 6.98 1.49 -11.87
CA TYR A 184 7.22 0.06 -11.72
C TYR A 184 7.10 -0.61 -13.09
N GLY A 185 8.20 -1.19 -13.58
CA GLY A 185 8.16 -2.11 -14.71
C GLY A 185 7.62 -3.49 -14.33
N THR A 186 7.61 -4.42 -15.28
CA THR A 186 7.23 -5.82 -15.04
C THR A 186 8.08 -6.46 -13.93
N GLY A 187 7.43 -7.18 -13.02
CA GLY A 187 8.01 -7.73 -11.79
C GLY A 187 8.16 -6.71 -10.65
N GLY A 188 7.98 -5.42 -10.94
CA GLY A 188 8.13 -4.36 -9.96
C GLY A 188 7.04 -4.42 -8.90
N GLU A 189 7.43 -4.32 -7.63
CA GLU A 189 6.54 -4.39 -6.47
C GLU A 189 7.01 -3.47 -5.35
N TYR A 190 6.15 -3.33 -4.33
CA TYR A 190 6.54 -2.78 -3.05
C TYR A 190 5.94 -3.63 -1.94
N LYS A 191 6.80 -4.24 -1.12
CA LYS A 191 6.35 -5.10 -0.02
C LYS A 191 5.43 -4.35 0.95
N PRO A 192 4.52 -5.07 1.64
CA PRO A 192 3.66 -4.46 2.63
C PRO A 192 4.44 -3.66 3.68
N HIS A 193 4.05 -2.42 3.89
CA HIS A 193 4.68 -1.46 4.80
C HIS A 193 3.63 -0.49 5.36
N PHE A 194 4.08 0.32 6.32
CA PHE A 194 3.32 1.46 6.82
C PHE A 194 3.89 2.75 6.25
N ASP A 195 3.01 3.71 5.97
CA ASP A 195 3.44 5.04 5.55
C ASP A 195 3.79 5.95 6.73
N TYR A 196 3.24 5.68 7.91
CA TYR A 196 3.64 6.37 9.14
C TYR A 196 5.06 5.98 9.55
N PHE A 197 5.71 6.84 10.30
CA PHE A 197 7.01 6.57 10.91
C PHE A 197 6.83 5.72 12.19
N PRO A 198 7.33 4.48 12.27
CA PRO A 198 7.16 3.63 13.44
C PRO A 198 7.83 4.24 14.68
N PRO A 199 7.11 4.48 15.80
CA PRO A 199 7.67 5.13 17.00
C PRO A 199 8.85 4.39 17.65
N GLU A 200 8.96 3.09 17.42
CA GLU A 200 10.03 2.22 17.92
C GLU A 200 11.36 2.39 17.18
N GLU A 201 11.37 3.03 16.01
CA GLU A 201 12.56 3.22 15.18
C GLU A 201 13.24 4.56 15.49
N PRO A 202 14.53 4.58 15.86
CA PRO A 202 15.25 5.83 16.14
C PRO A 202 15.19 6.84 14.98
N GLY A 203 15.27 6.37 13.73
CA GLY A 203 15.19 7.18 12.52
C GLY A 203 13.84 7.89 12.35
N SER A 204 12.75 7.30 12.86
CA SER A 204 11.41 7.90 12.84
C SER A 204 11.35 9.19 13.64
N HIS A 205 12.03 9.26 14.78
CA HIS A 205 12.04 10.47 15.60
C HIS A 205 12.62 11.67 14.84
N VAL A 206 13.66 11.44 14.02
CA VAL A 206 14.26 12.47 13.17
C VAL A 206 13.23 12.99 12.15
N GLN A 207 12.56 12.08 11.46
CA GLN A 207 11.55 12.44 10.44
C GLN A 207 10.32 13.14 11.04
N MET A 208 9.93 12.76 12.25
CA MET A 208 8.81 13.37 12.98
C MET A 208 9.13 14.77 13.52
N THR A 209 10.39 15.19 13.56
CA THR A 209 10.72 16.59 13.90
C THR A 209 10.20 17.57 12.84
N ILE A 210 10.03 17.13 11.60
CA ILE A 210 9.59 17.96 10.47
C ILE A 210 8.12 17.65 10.16
N GLY A 211 7.21 18.55 10.53
CA GLY A 211 5.77 18.35 10.30
C GLY A 211 5.10 17.25 11.13
N GLY A 212 5.81 16.54 12.01
CA GLY A 212 5.21 15.48 12.83
C GLY A 212 4.99 14.17 12.06
N GLN A 213 4.08 13.36 12.58
CA GLN A 213 3.70 12.07 11.99
C GLN A 213 2.95 12.27 10.66
N ARG A 214 3.05 11.30 9.75
CA ARG A 214 2.12 11.23 8.60
C ARG A 214 0.76 10.76 9.09
N VAL A 215 -0.32 11.35 8.58
CA VAL A 215 -1.68 11.08 9.08
C VAL A 215 -2.57 10.39 8.06
N SER A 216 -2.27 10.56 6.78
CA SER A 216 -3.02 9.97 5.68
C SER A 216 -2.20 9.98 4.39
N THR A 217 -2.58 9.10 3.48
CA THR A 217 -1.96 8.94 2.17
C THR A 217 -3.01 8.97 1.08
N MET A 218 -2.65 9.53 -0.07
CA MET A 218 -3.36 9.30 -1.33
C MET A 218 -2.38 8.76 -2.38
N VAL A 219 -2.68 7.59 -2.92
CA VAL A 219 -2.00 7.00 -4.08
C VAL A 219 -2.88 7.18 -5.30
N MET A 220 -2.44 8.00 -6.24
CA MET A 220 -3.13 8.31 -7.49
C MET A 220 -2.51 7.51 -8.64
N TYR A 221 -3.34 6.87 -9.48
CA TYR A 221 -2.88 6.04 -10.59
C TYR A 221 -2.82 6.86 -11.88
N LEU A 222 -1.65 6.88 -12.53
CA LEU A 222 -1.41 7.70 -13.72
C LEU A 222 -1.59 6.95 -15.03
N ASN A 223 -1.69 5.62 -14.98
CA ASN A 223 -2.00 4.79 -16.14
C ASN A 223 -2.84 3.57 -15.74
N GLU A 224 -3.42 2.93 -16.75
CA GLU A 224 -3.99 1.59 -16.61
C GLU A 224 -2.85 0.57 -16.58
N VAL A 225 -2.94 -0.41 -15.67
CA VAL A 225 -1.98 -1.52 -15.59
C VAL A 225 -2.64 -2.73 -16.21
N GLU A 226 -1.96 -3.39 -17.15
CA GLU A 226 -2.57 -4.48 -17.91
C GLU A 226 -2.83 -5.72 -17.05
N GLU A 227 -1.89 -6.07 -16.15
CA GLU A 227 -2.09 -7.12 -15.15
C GLU A 227 -1.18 -6.93 -13.92
N GLY A 228 -1.71 -7.23 -12.74
CA GLY A 228 -1.02 -7.03 -11.47
C GLY A 228 -0.98 -5.56 -11.03
N GLY A 229 0.02 -5.18 -10.23
CA GLY A 229 0.22 -3.78 -9.83
C GLY A 229 -0.87 -3.21 -8.90
N THR A 230 -1.72 -4.04 -8.30
CA THR A 230 -2.76 -3.61 -7.35
C THR A 230 -2.15 -2.98 -6.10
N THR A 231 -2.89 -2.07 -5.47
CA THR A 231 -2.56 -1.63 -4.11
C THR A 231 -3.28 -2.54 -3.14
N ILE A 232 -2.54 -3.31 -2.35
CA ILE A 232 -3.06 -4.35 -1.46
C ILE A 232 -3.09 -3.87 -0.01
N PHE A 233 -4.10 -4.28 0.75
CA PHE A 233 -4.21 -4.14 2.20
C PHE A 233 -4.43 -5.53 2.81
N PRO A 234 -3.35 -6.30 3.05
CA PRO A 234 -3.44 -7.73 3.36
C PRO A 234 -4.23 -8.05 4.63
N GLU A 235 -4.11 -7.23 5.68
CA GLU A 235 -4.78 -7.45 6.97
C GLU A 235 -6.32 -7.45 6.88
N ILE A 236 -6.87 -6.84 5.82
CA ILE A 236 -8.32 -6.76 5.60
C ILE A 236 -8.75 -7.43 4.29
N GLY A 237 -7.84 -8.09 3.57
CA GLY A 237 -8.13 -8.76 2.31
C GLY A 237 -8.65 -7.83 1.20
N LEU A 238 -8.25 -6.55 1.19
CA LEU A 238 -8.64 -5.59 0.16
C LEU A 238 -7.53 -5.44 -0.88
N GLU A 239 -7.92 -5.40 -2.15
CA GLU A 239 -7.07 -4.96 -3.25
C GLU A 239 -7.76 -3.85 -4.05
N VAL A 240 -7.00 -2.82 -4.41
CA VAL A 240 -7.45 -1.75 -5.31
C VAL A 240 -6.73 -1.87 -6.64
N VAL A 241 -7.50 -2.12 -7.68
CA VAL A 241 -7.01 -2.18 -9.06
C VAL A 241 -6.69 -0.77 -9.55
N PRO A 242 -5.51 -0.54 -10.16
CA PRO A 242 -5.17 0.75 -10.74
C PRO A 242 -6.13 1.11 -11.87
N LYS A 243 -6.70 2.31 -11.79
CA LYS A 243 -7.48 2.92 -12.88
C LYS A 243 -6.98 4.33 -13.09
N LYS A 244 -6.63 4.70 -14.32
CA LYS A 244 -6.04 6.00 -14.65
C LYS A 244 -6.93 7.14 -14.16
N GLY A 245 -6.35 8.11 -13.45
CA GLY A 245 -7.04 9.26 -12.88
C GLY A 245 -7.79 9.01 -11.57
N SER A 246 -7.90 7.74 -11.14
CA SER A 246 -8.44 7.36 -9.84
C SER A 246 -7.37 7.37 -8.75
N ALA A 247 -7.79 7.24 -7.50
CA ALA A 247 -6.89 7.15 -6.36
C ALA A 247 -7.43 6.23 -5.28
N VAL A 248 -6.52 5.71 -4.44
CA VAL A 248 -6.86 5.16 -3.12
C VAL A 248 -6.38 6.14 -2.05
N TYR A 249 -7.26 6.42 -1.10
CA TYR A 249 -7.00 7.26 0.07
C TYR A 249 -7.15 6.42 1.33
N PHE A 250 -6.30 6.65 2.33
CA PHE A 250 -6.41 6.00 3.64
C PHE A 250 -5.82 6.85 4.78
N GLU A 251 -6.38 6.71 5.98
CA GLU A 251 -5.99 7.45 7.19
C GLU A 251 -5.52 6.49 8.27
N TYR A 252 -4.46 6.85 9.00
CA TYR A 252 -3.82 5.93 9.94
C TYR A 252 -3.30 6.56 11.22
N THR A 253 -3.44 7.88 11.39
CA THR A 253 -3.09 8.55 12.66
C THR A 253 -4.29 9.35 13.16
N ASN A 254 -4.79 9.02 14.35
CA ASN A 254 -5.93 9.73 14.95
C ASN A 254 -5.48 10.92 15.82
N SER A 255 -6.43 11.64 16.43
CA SER A 255 -6.12 12.81 17.28
C SER A 255 -5.37 12.46 18.57
N HIS A 256 -5.39 11.18 18.97
CA HIS A 256 -4.67 10.63 20.13
C HIS A 256 -3.25 10.15 19.80
N ASN A 257 -2.75 10.41 18.58
CA ASN A 257 -1.46 9.89 18.07
C ASN A 257 -1.38 8.35 18.03
N GLN A 258 -2.52 7.66 18.01
CA GLN A 258 -2.57 6.22 17.81
C GLN A 258 -2.42 5.90 16.32
N LEU A 259 -1.85 4.74 16.01
CA LEU A 259 -1.57 4.30 14.65
C LEU A 259 -2.45 3.10 14.27
N ASP A 260 -3.10 3.17 13.11
CA ASP A 260 -3.98 2.10 12.63
C ASP A 260 -3.19 1.04 11.85
N ARG A 261 -2.93 -0.10 12.51
CA ARG A 261 -2.18 -1.22 11.92
C ARG A 261 -2.92 -1.92 10.78
N LEU A 262 -4.24 -1.73 10.64
CA LEU A 262 -5.00 -2.31 9.53
C LEU A 262 -4.75 -1.60 8.20
N THR A 263 -3.99 -0.49 8.21
CA THR A 263 -3.55 0.22 7.00
C THR A 263 -2.23 -0.27 6.43
N LEU A 264 -1.71 -1.42 6.92
CA LEU A 264 -0.60 -2.12 6.29
C LEU A 264 -0.94 -2.32 4.81
N HIS A 265 -0.08 -1.85 3.91
CA HIS A 265 -0.38 -1.87 2.49
C HIS A 265 0.88 -2.03 1.64
N GLY A 266 0.71 -2.50 0.41
CA GLY A 266 1.80 -2.68 -0.54
C GLY A 266 1.35 -2.54 -1.98
N GLY A 267 2.30 -2.64 -2.91
CA GLY A 267 2.02 -2.77 -4.34
C GLY A 267 2.31 -4.20 -4.78
N SER A 268 1.29 -4.92 -5.25
CA SER A 268 1.51 -6.26 -5.82
C SER A 268 2.37 -6.18 -7.09
N PRO A 269 3.09 -7.25 -7.45
CA PRO A 269 3.92 -7.25 -8.65
C PRO A 269 3.13 -6.89 -9.90
N VAL A 270 3.69 -6.04 -10.76
CA VAL A 270 3.19 -5.84 -12.13
C VAL A 270 3.52 -7.09 -12.94
N THR A 271 2.53 -7.85 -13.38
CA THR A 271 2.78 -9.08 -14.17
C THR A 271 2.76 -8.81 -15.67
N ARG A 272 2.04 -7.77 -16.12
CA ARG A 272 2.06 -7.30 -17.52
C ARG A 272 1.85 -5.78 -17.60
N GLY A 273 2.59 -5.13 -18.50
CA GLY A 273 2.61 -3.68 -18.66
C GLY A 273 3.53 -2.98 -17.66
N GLU A 274 3.15 -1.78 -17.24
CA GLU A 274 3.87 -0.93 -16.30
C GLU A 274 2.89 -0.15 -15.41
N LYS A 275 3.36 0.31 -14.25
CA LYS A 275 2.57 1.09 -13.30
C LYS A 275 3.24 2.42 -12.99
N TRP A 276 2.48 3.50 -13.15
CA TRP A 276 2.84 4.85 -12.76
C TRP A 276 1.87 5.35 -11.69
N ILE A 277 2.40 5.85 -10.58
CA ILE A 277 1.61 6.44 -9.50
C ILE A 277 2.20 7.77 -9.04
N VAL A 278 1.34 8.61 -8.46
CA VAL A 278 1.77 9.68 -7.57
C VAL A 278 1.29 9.41 -6.16
N THR A 279 2.18 9.51 -5.20
CA THR A 279 1.86 9.44 -3.76
C THR A 279 1.91 10.83 -3.15
N LYS A 280 0.87 11.18 -2.41
CA LYS A 280 0.82 12.35 -1.51
C LYS A 280 0.70 11.86 -0.08
N TRP A 281 1.62 12.29 0.78
CA TRP A 281 1.51 12.12 2.23
C TRP A 281 1.14 13.44 2.89
N MET A 282 0.23 13.38 3.86
CA MET A 282 -0.12 14.53 4.70
C MET A 282 0.47 14.36 6.09
N ARG A 283 1.04 15.44 6.62
CA ARG A 283 1.66 15.52 7.94
C ARG A 283 0.69 16.08 8.98
N GLN A 284 0.95 15.79 10.24
CA GLN A 284 0.16 16.25 11.38
C GLN A 284 0.21 17.77 11.54
N ARG A 285 1.37 18.37 11.24
CA ARG A 285 1.65 19.81 11.26
C ARG A 285 2.18 20.26 9.90
N ARG A 286 2.36 21.57 9.74
CA ARG A 286 2.97 22.17 8.56
C ARG A 286 4.30 21.48 8.23
N TYR A 287 4.42 20.98 7.01
CA TYR A 287 5.62 20.32 6.54
C TYR A 287 6.73 21.34 6.28
N GLY A 288 7.95 21.01 6.69
CA GLY A 288 9.09 21.95 6.70
C GLY A 288 9.19 22.81 7.97
N GLU A 289 8.17 22.80 8.85
CA GLU A 289 8.29 23.36 10.20
C GLU A 289 8.94 22.32 11.11
N SER A 290 10.08 22.68 11.71
CA SER A 290 10.69 21.88 12.78
C SER A 290 9.89 22.05 14.06
N ALA A 291 9.65 20.99 14.81
CA ALA A 291 9.23 21.09 16.19
C ALA A 291 10.24 21.98 16.93
N ALA A 292 9.84 23.20 17.30
CA ALA A 292 10.67 24.08 18.12
C ALA A 292 11.07 23.30 19.39
N GLY A 293 12.36 23.36 19.73
CA GLY A 293 12.88 22.85 21.00
C GLY A 293 12.29 23.55 22.21
#